data_AF-A0A3D1BK42-F1
#
_entry.id   AF-A0A3D1BK42-F1
#
_cell.length_a   1.000
_cell.length_b   1.000
_cell.length_c   1.000
_cell.angle_alpha   90.00
_cell.angle_beta   90.00
_cell.angle_gamma   90.00
#
_symmetry.space_group_name_H-M   'P 1'
#
loop_
_entity.id
_entity.type
_entity.pdbx_description
1 polymer ?
#
loop_
_entity_poly.entity_id
_entity_poly.type
_entity_poly.pdbx_seq_one_letter_code
_entity_poly.pdbx_strand_id
1 'polypeptide(L)'
;MQEFKKYLNPFYKDIRQVQDFSDVKYKNKVEESEYPYLKKITKINAHSIEWLLPRLDKLTEELEDQIRIIEQETGDDKKDAKSVYNQILAEIQTTVDRINQDLIKVDSPYFGKIVFSPKDSKSNRKMCIYIGKFAVVDKKSHLPLIVDWRAPIANIYYQNSGPTKNVEFIAPAGKRIGELEQKRQFEISRARIQNIYDAKTGNIAADAFLLSQLSNRIGKKLADIVSTIQTQ
;
A
#
# COMPACT_ATOMS: atom_id res chain seq x y z
N MET A 1 -1.56 16.51 28.03
CA MET A 1 -2.32 15.90 26.93
C MET A 1 -1.46 14.82 26.30
N GLN A 2 -1.90 13.56 26.25
CA GLN A 2 -1.13 12.51 25.56
C GLN A 2 -1.27 12.71 24.05
N GLU A 3 -0.27 13.33 23.41
CA GLU A 3 -0.32 13.52 21.95
C GLU A 3 0.03 12.22 21.21
N PHE A 4 -0.97 11.40 20.88
CA PHE A 4 -0.78 10.20 20.06
C PHE A 4 -0.38 10.51 18.61
N LYS A 5 -0.63 11.75 18.15
CA LYS A 5 -0.19 12.25 16.82
C LYS A 5 1.33 12.22 16.63
N LYS A 6 2.13 12.19 17.72
CA LYS A 6 3.60 12.06 17.62
C LYS A 6 4.07 10.71 17.08
N TYR A 7 3.21 9.68 17.12
CA TYR A 7 3.48 8.36 16.57
C TYR A 7 3.06 8.22 15.10
N LEU A 8 2.49 9.27 14.50
CA LEU A 8 2.16 9.31 13.09
C LEU A 8 3.37 9.72 12.25
N ASN A 9 3.47 9.16 11.04
CA ASN A 9 4.48 9.60 10.07
C ASN A 9 4.29 11.12 9.79
N PRO A 10 5.33 11.97 9.95
CA PRO A 10 5.24 13.43 9.79
C PRO A 10 4.55 13.91 8.50
N PHE A 11 4.59 13.08 7.45
CA PHE A 11 3.86 13.25 6.20
C PHE A 11 2.35 13.53 6.36
N TYR A 12 1.74 13.18 7.50
CA TYR A 12 0.32 13.46 7.76
C TYR A 12 -0.04 14.96 7.67
N LYS A 13 0.93 15.85 7.93
CA LYS A 13 0.73 17.30 7.84
C LYS A 13 0.57 17.79 6.40
N ASP A 14 1.10 17.05 5.44
CA ASP A 14 1.17 17.46 4.04
C ASP A 14 0.05 16.85 3.18
N ILE A 15 -0.84 16.04 3.76
CA ILE A 15 -1.86 15.30 3.01
C ILE A 15 -2.68 16.20 2.09
N ARG A 16 -3.07 17.39 2.57
CA ARG A 16 -3.85 18.35 1.76
C ARG A 16 -3.09 18.83 0.53
N GLN A 17 -1.78 19.08 0.67
CA GLN A 17 -0.93 19.48 -0.44
C GLN A 17 -0.74 18.33 -1.43
N VAL A 18 -0.56 17.11 -0.93
CA VAL A 18 -0.32 15.91 -1.75
C VAL A 18 -1.56 15.50 -2.55
N GLN A 19 -2.75 15.74 -2.01
CA GLN A 19 -4.04 15.53 -2.69
C GLN A 19 -4.29 16.53 -3.83
N ASP A 20 -3.61 17.67 -3.83
CA ASP A 20 -3.64 18.57 -4.96
C ASP A 20 -2.78 17.98 -6.09
N PHE A 21 -3.30 17.98 -7.32
CA PHE A 21 -2.59 17.55 -8.52
C PHE A 21 -2.64 18.66 -9.59
N SER A 22 -3.05 19.87 -9.24
CA SER A 22 -3.18 21.02 -10.16
C SER A 22 -1.83 21.47 -10.75
N ASP A 23 -0.76 21.25 -9.99
CA ASP A 23 0.63 21.59 -10.32
C ASP A 23 1.36 20.52 -11.15
N VAL A 24 0.72 19.37 -11.41
CA VAL A 24 1.36 18.25 -12.08
C VAL A 24 1.57 18.54 -13.57
N LYS A 25 2.83 18.56 -13.99
CA LYS A 25 3.24 18.61 -15.39
C LYS A 25 3.69 17.21 -15.82
N TYR A 26 3.06 16.69 -16.87
CA TYR A 26 3.43 15.38 -17.43
C TYR A 26 4.68 15.52 -18.29
N LYS A 27 5.70 14.69 -18.04
CA LYS A 27 6.91 14.67 -18.88
C LYS A 27 6.61 14.01 -20.22
N ASN A 28 5.90 12.88 -20.18
CA ASN A 28 5.62 12.03 -21.35
C ASN A 28 4.16 11.51 -21.38
N LYS A 29 3.69 11.07 -22.55
CA LYS A 29 2.34 10.45 -22.72
C LYS A 29 2.06 9.26 -21.81
N VAL A 30 3.09 8.46 -21.50
CA VAL A 30 2.97 7.32 -20.58
C VAL A 30 2.60 7.80 -19.18
N GLU A 31 3.27 8.83 -18.69
CA GLU A 31 3.01 9.42 -17.38
C GLU A 31 1.60 10.04 -17.32
N GLU A 32 1.19 10.76 -18.37
CA GLU A 32 -0.17 11.30 -18.52
C GLU A 32 -1.25 10.21 -18.40
N SER A 33 -1.02 9.02 -18.98
CA SER A 33 -1.97 7.90 -18.89
C SER A 33 -2.04 7.24 -17.51
N GLU A 34 -0.99 7.35 -16.68
CA GLU A 34 -0.89 6.67 -15.38
C GLU A 34 -1.36 7.56 -14.21
N TYR A 35 -1.22 8.88 -14.35
CA TYR A 35 -1.64 9.84 -13.31
C TYR A 35 -3.13 9.78 -12.91
N PRO A 36 -4.10 9.56 -13.83
CA PRO A 36 -5.50 9.42 -13.45
C PRO A 36 -5.71 8.31 -12.43
N TYR A 37 -4.97 7.21 -12.58
CA TYR A 37 -5.02 6.09 -11.65
C TYR A 37 -4.40 6.46 -10.30
N LEU A 38 -3.19 7.03 -10.32
CA LEU A 38 -2.52 7.49 -9.09
C LEU A 38 -3.41 8.48 -8.31
N LYS A 39 -3.97 9.48 -8.98
CA LYS A 39 -4.87 10.47 -8.38
C LYS A 39 -6.09 9.82 -7.73
N LYS A 40 -6.70 8.83 -8.38
CA LYS A 40 -7.83 8.08 -7.81
C LYS A 40 -7.43 7.38 -6.51
N ILE A 41 -6.30 6.67 -6.51
CA ILE A 41 -5.82 5.93 -5.33
C ILE A 41 -5.44 6.89 -4.20
N THR A 42 -4.70 7.95 -4.49
CA THR A 42 -4.29 8.96 -3.51
C THR A 42 -5.51 9.56 -2.82
N LYS A 43 -6.57 9.91 -3.57
CA LYS A 43 -7.82 10.43 -2.98
C LYS A 43 -8.51 9.42 -2.06
N ILE A 44 -8.57 8.15 -2.45
CA ILE A 44 -9.21 7.10 -1.63
C ILE A 44 -8.49 6.95 -0.28
N ASN A 45 -7.15 6.87 -0.31
CA ASN A 45 -6.37 6.69 0.91
C ASN A 45 -6.35 7.96 1.77
N ALA A 46 -6.24 9.13 1.13
CA ALA A 46 -6.19 10.39 1.86
C ALA A 46 -7.54 10.72 2.51
N HIS A 47 -8.65 10.40 1.87
CA HIS A 47 -9.98 10.52 2.47
C HIS A 47 -10.13 9.61 3.72
N SER A 48 -9.54 8.40 3.70
CA SER A 48 -9.52 7.54 4.89
C SER A 48 -8.83 8.23 6.07
N ILE A 49 -7.69 8.90 5.82
CA ILE A 49 -6.95 9.62 6.86
C ILE A 49 -7.73 10.83 7.40
N GLU A 50 -8.42 11.56 6.52
CA GLU A 50 -9.28 12.69 6.93
C GLU A 50 -10.36 12.29 7.94
N TRP A 51 -10.88 11.06 7.85
CA TRP A 51 -11.83 10.53 8.84
C TRP A 51 -11.18 9.98 10.10
N LEU A 52 -9.99 9.38 9.98
CA LEU A 52 -9.30 8.74 11.10
C LEU A 52 -8.64 9.75 12.04
N LEU A 53 -8.14 10.88 11.53
CA LEU A 53 -7.50 11.91 12.35
C LEU A 53 -8.45 12.49 13.43
N PRO A 54 -9.68 12.92 13.10
CA PRO A 54 -10.65 13.34 14.12
C PRO A 54 -11.07 12.20 15.07
N ARG A 55 -11.14 10.95 14.59
CA ARG A 55 -11.43 9.80 15.46
C ARG A 55 -10.32 9.58 16.48
N LEU A 56 -9.06 9.72 16.08
CA LEU A 56 -7.91 9.64 16.98
C LEU A 56 -7.95 10.75 18.04
N ASP A 57 -8.33 11.97 17.65
CA ASP A 57 -8.50 13.08 18.59
C ASP A 57 -9.56 12.76 19.65
N LYS A 58 -10.74 12.29 19.22
CA LYS A 58 -11.80 11.86 20.14
C LYS A 58 -11.38 10.73 21.08
N LEU A 59 -10.70 9.71 20.56
CA LEU A 59 -10.19 8.61 21.39
C LEU A 59 -9.17 9.08 22.42
N THR A 60 -8.39 10.11 22.09
CA THR A 60 -7.43 10.72 23.02
C THR A 60 -8.16 11.44 24.16
N GLU A 61 -9.22 12.19 23.84
CA GLU A 61 -10.10 12.82 24.84
C GLU A 61 -10.77 11.76 25.74
N GLU A 62 -11.36 10.72 25.14
CA GLU A 62 -11.98 9.59 25.86
C GLU A 62 -10.99 8.90 26.82
N LEU A 63 -9.73 8.71 26.40
CA LEU A 63 -8.69 8.12 27.25
C LEU A 63 -8.35 9.04 28.44
N GLU A 64 -8.28 10.36 28.22
CA GLU A 64 -7.99 11.33 29.27
C GLU A 64 -9.11 11.41 30.31
N ASP A 65 -10.36 11.37 29.87
CA ASP A 65 -11.51 11.30 30.78
C ASP A 65 -11.50 9.99 31.59
N GLN A 66 -11.13 8.87 30.95
CA GLN A 66 -11.04 7.59 31.63
C GLN A 66 -9.92 7.55 32.70
N ILE A 67 -8.81 8.28 32.49
CA ILE A 67 -7.77 8.43 33.52
C ILE A 67 -8.34 9.13 34.76
N ARG A 68 -9.16 10.18 34.59
CA ARG A 68 -9.78 10.89 35.72
C ARG A 68 -10.73 9.99 36.50
N ILE A 69 -11.49 9.14 35.81
CA ILE A 69 -12.38 8.16 36.45
C ILE A 69 -11.55 7.18 37.29
N ILE A 70 -10.47 6.61 36.73
CA ILE A 70 -9.58 5.68 37.46
C ILE A 70 -8.98 6.30 38.74
N GLU A 71 -8.72 7.61 38.72
CA GLU A 71 -8.20 8.34 39.88
C GLU A 71 -9.25 8.52 40.98
N GLN A 72 -10.53 8.63 40.64
CA GLN A 72 -11.65 8.80 41.57
C GLN A 72 -12.18 7.48 42.13
N GLU A 73 -12.05 6.38 41.38
CA GLU A 73 -12.56 5.06 41.75
C GLU A 73 -11.64 4.27 42.70
N THR A 74 -12.23 3.36 43.48
CA THR A 74 -11.53 2.44 44.39
C THR A 74 -12.05 1.00 44.25
N GLY A 75 -11.35 0.02 44.83
CA GLY A 75 -11.83 -1.37 44.83
C GLY A 75 -12.04 -1.98 43.45
N ASP A 76 -13.17 -2.65 43.26
CA ASP A 76 -13.55 -3.32 42.01
C ASP A 76 -13.90 -2.32 40.90
N ASP A 77 -14.50 -1.17 41.22
CA ASP A 77 -14.84 -0.13 40.23
C ASP A 77 -13.58 0.44 39.54
N LYS A 78 -12.46 0.54 40.28
CA LYS A 78 -11.16 0.94 39.72
C LYS A 78 -10.61 -0.10 38.72
N LYS A 79 -10.88 -1.39 38.96
CA LYS A 79 -10.43 -2.47 38.08
C LYS A 79 -11.20 -2.44 36.76
N ASP A 80 -12.50 -2.21 36.83
CA ASP A 80 -13.37 -2.09 35.66
C ASP A 80 -13.00 -0.84 34.85
N ALA A 81 -12.76 0.29 35.52
CA ALA A 81 -12.28 1.51 34.87
C ALA A 81 -10.94 1.31 34.14
N LYS A 82 -10.00 0.55 34.70
CA LYS A 82 -8.74 0.17 34.03
C LYS A 82 -8.95 -0.73 32.81
N SER A 83 -9.96 -1.59 32.83
CA SER A 83 -10.30 -2.44 31.68
C SER A 83 -10.70 -1.58 30.49
N VAL A 84 -11.59 -0.60 30.71
CA VAL A 84 -12.02 0.35 29.68
C VAL A 84 -10.84 1.17 29.15
N TYR A 85 -9.94 1.64 30.02
CA TYR A 85 -8.72 2.34 29.60
C TYR A 85 -7.88 1.50 28.62
N ASN A 86 -7.68 0.20 28.92
CA ASN A 86 -6.91 -0.68 28.05
C ASN A 86 -7.60 -0.90 26.69
N GLN A 87 -8.94 -0.94 26.65
CA GLN A 87 -9.70 -1.04 25.40
C GLN A 87 -9.52 0.21 24.54
N ILE A 88 -9.65 1.40 25.12
CA ILE A 88 -9.44 2.67 24.41
C ILE A 88 -8.00 2.75 23.89
N LEU A 89 -7.01 2.36 24.71
CA LEU A 89 -5.60 2.35 24.31
C LEU A 89 -5.35 1.40 23.12
N ALA A 90 -5.96 0.22 23.11
CA ALA A 90 -5.88 -0.71 21.99
C ALA A 90 -6.53 -0.16 20.71
N GLU A 91 -7.65 0.57 20.85
CA GLU A 91 -8.31 1.23 19.71
C GLU A 91 -7.45 2.38 19.17
N ILE A 92 -6.83 3.18 20.04
CA ILE A 92 -5.87 4.21 19.66
C ILE A 92 -4.71 3.62 18.88
N GLN A 93 -4.09 2.55 19.40
CA GLN A 93 -2.97 1.89 18.73
C GLN A 93 -3.36 1.38 17.34
N THR A 94 -4.52 0.72 17.23
CA THR A 94 -5.07 0.25 15.96
C THR A 94 -5.32 1.41 14.99
N THR A 95 -5.83 2.53 15.49
CA THR A 95 -6.11 3.73 14.70
C THR A 95 -4.82 4.38 14.19
N VAL A 96 -3.81 4.51 15.04
CA VAL A 96 -2.46 5.01 14.70
C VAL A 96 -1.83 4.14 13.61
N ASP A 97 -1.85 2.81 13.79
CA ASP A 97 -1.31 1.87 12.81
C ASP A 97 -2.01 2.00 11.47
N ARG A 98 -3.34 2.12 11.48
CA ARG A 98 -4.14 2.31 10.27
C ARG A 98 -3.82 3.62 9.56
N ILE A 99 -3.71 4.73 10.30
CA ILE A 99 -3.31 6.02 9.74
C ILE A 99 -1.92 5.92 9.11
N ASN A 100 -0.95 5.30 9.79
CA ASN A 100 0.40 5.10 9.27
C ASN A 100 0.43 4.25 8.00
N GLN A 101 -0.39 3.19 7.93
CA GLN A 101 -0.54 2.40 6.71
C GLN A 101 -1.13 3.24 5.57
N ASP A 102 -2.18 4.01 5.83
CA ASP A 102 -2.81 4.85 4.81
C ASP A 102 -1.86 5.98 4.35
N LEU A 103 -1.04 6.54 5.25
CA LEU A 103 0.02 7.49 4.91
C LEU A 103 1.04 6.92 3.93
N ILE A 104 1.48 5.68 4.15
CA ILE A 104 2.38 4.99 3.22
C ILE A 104 1.69 4.78 1.86
N LYS A 105 0.40 4.42 1.85
CA LYS A 105 -0.36 4.25 0.61
C LYS A 105 -0.61 5.57 -0.13
N VAL A 106 -0.68 6.71 0.58
CA VAL A 106 -0.76 8.04 -0.04
C VAL A 106 0.59 8.42 -0.66
N ASP A 107 1.70 8.16 0.04
CA ASP A 107 3.06 8.47 -0.44
C ASP A 107 3.43 7.68 -1.69
N SER A 108 3.34 6.34 -1.61
CA SER A 108 3.74 5.41 -2.67
C SER A 108 2.79 4.18 -2.70
N PRO A 109 1.60 4.31 -3.33
CA PRO A 109 0.57 3.26 -3.28
C PRO A 109 0.97 1.94 -3.95
N TYR A 110 1.71 2.02 -5.06
CA TYR A 110 2.16 0.88 -5.85
C TYR A 110 3.55 1.17 -6.41
N PHE A 111 4.32 0.12 -6.65
CA PHE A 111 5.65 0.21 -7.26
C PHE A 111 5.71 -0.50 -8.62
N GLY A 112 4.71 -1.32 -8.94
CA GLY A 112 4.70 -2.11 -10.16
C GLY A 112 3.32 -2.19 -10.80
N LYS A 113 3.30 -2.46 -12.10
CA LYS A 113 2.11 -2.81 -12.87
C LYS A 113 2.45 -3.94 -13.83
N ILE A 114 1.54 -4.90 -13.92
CA ILE A 114 1.59 -5.95 -14.94
C ILE A 114 0.31 -5.94 -15.77
N VAL A 115 0.45 -6.28 -17.05
CA VAL A 115 -0.69 -6.60 -17.93
C VAL A 115 -0.61 -8.09 -18.23
N PHE A 116 -1.53 -8.85 -17.65
CA PHE A 116 -1.59 -10.30 -17.79
C PHE A 116 -2.79 -10.70 -18.66
N SER A 117 -2.55 -11.52 -19.67
CA SER A 117 -3.59 -12.07 -20.55
C SER A 117 -3.77 -13.57 -20.24
N PRO A 118 -4.84 -13.98 -19.54
CA PRO A 118 -5.05 -15.38 -19.19
C PRO A 118 -5.43 -16.20 -20.43
N LYS A 119 -4.78 -17.35 -20.64
CA LYS A 119 -5.03 -18.23 -21.80
C LYS A 119 -6.46 -18.81 -21.79
N ASP A 120 -7.00 -19.09 -20.60
CA ASP A 120 -8.32 -19.70 -20.43
C ASP A 120 -9.47 -18.67 -20.38
N SER A 121 -9.20 -17.40 -20.70
CA SER A 121 -10.21 -16.33 -20.63
C SER A 121 -11.15 -16.37 -21.84
N LYS A 122 -12.40 -16.81 -21.64
CA LYS A 122 -13.46 -16.79 -22.68
C LYS A 122 -13.71 -15.39 -23.27
N SER A 123 -13.35 -14.33 -22.56
CA SER A 123 -13.57 -12.95 -22.99
C SER A 123 -12.31 -12.27 -23.55
N ASN A 124 -11.16 -12.98 -23.62
CA ASN A 124 -9.85 -12.43 -23.98
C ASN A 124 -9.50 -11.11 -23.25
N ARG A 125 -10.01 -10.94 -22.03
CA ARG A 125 -9.84 -9.72 -21.24
C ARG A 125 -8.46 -9.72 -20.60
N LYS A 126 -7.69 -8.68 -20.93
CA LYS A 126 -6.42 -8.36 -20.30
C LYS A 126 -6.66 -7.85 -18.88
N MET A 127 -5.85 -8.33 -17.94
CA MET A 127 -5.87 -7.94 -16.54
C MET A 127 -4.75 -6.94 -16.28
N CYS A 128 -5.11 -5.67 -16.09
CA CYS A 128 -4.19 -4.63 -15.64
C CYS A 128 -4.12 -4.65 -14.12
N ILE A 129 -2.98 -5.06 -13.56
CA ILE A 129 -2.81 -5.26 -12.12
C ILE A 129 -1.71 -4.34 -11.62
N TYR A 130 -2.04 -3.49 -10.65
CA TYR A 130 -1.07 -2.67 -9.93
C TYR A 130 -0.65 -3.39 -8.65
N ILE A 131 0.65 -3.40 -8.36
CA ILE A 131 1.25 -4.15 -7.26
C ILE A 131 1.87 -3.17 -6.28
N GLY A 132 1.48 -3.29 -5.01
CA GLY A 132 1.91 -2.42 -3.94
C GLY A 132 2.21 -3.16 -2.64
N LYS A 133 2.71 -2.40 -1.67
CA LYS A 133 3.03 -2.93 -0.33
C LYS A 133 1.77 -3.35 0.44
N PHE A 134 0.66 -2.66 0.19
CA PHE A 134 -0.63 -2.92 0.80
C PHE A 134 -1.69 -3.01 -0.28
N ALA A 135 -2.63 -3.93 -0.11
CA ALA A 135 -3.81 -3.99 -0.97
C ALA A 135 -4.69 -2.75 -0.79
N VAL A 136 -5.28 -2.30 -1.90
CA VAL A 136 -6.32 -1.26 -1.90
C VAL A 136 -7.50 -1.80 -2.68
N VAL A 137 -8.68 -1.81 -2.05
CA VAL A 137 -9.93 -2.29 -2.63
C VAL A 137 -10.89 -1.11 -2.75
N ASP A 138 -11.58 -1.03 -3.88
CA ASP A 138 -12.65 -0.04 -4.05
C ASP A 138 -13.85 -0.42 -3.18
N LYS A 139 -14.26 0.47 -2.27
CA LYS A 139 -15.39 0.23 -1.36
C LYS A 139 -16.71 0.01 -2.08
N LYS A 140 -16.90 0.57 -3.29
CA LYS A 140 -18.16 0.47 -4.03
C LYS A 140 -18.25 -0.78 -4.89
N SER A 141 -17.20 -1.04 -5.68
CA SER A 141 -17.18 -2.16 -6.62
C SER A 141 -16.63 -3.46 -6.00
N HIS A 142 -16.02 -3.38 -4.82
CA HIS A 142 -15.26 -4.47 -4.19
C HIS A 142 -14.11 -5.02 -5.04
N LEU A 143 -13.72 -4.29 -6.10
CA LEU A 143 -12.64 -4.69 -6.97
C LEU A 143 -11.28 -4.29 -6.39
N PRO A 144 -10.27 -5.18 -6.47
CA PRO A 144 -8.91 -4.83 -6.08
C PRO A 144 -8.35 -3.78 -7.04
N LEU A 145 -8.03 -2.61 -6.50
CA LEU A 145 -7.32 -1.55 -7.22
C LEU A 145 -5.80 -1.80 -7.15
N ILE A 146 -5.30 -2.16 -5.97
CA ILE A 146 -3.89 -2.51 -5.77
C ILE A 146 -3.85 -3.88 -5.13
N VAL A 147 -3.05 -4.75 -5.73
CA VAL A 147 -2.81 -6.10 -5.26
C VAL A 147 -1.59 -6.08 -4.33
N ASP A 148 -1.72 -6.76 -3.19
CA ASP A 148 -0.59 -6.97 -2.28
C ASP A 148 0.50 -7.78 -2.99
N TRP A 149 1.74 -7.37 -2.85
CA TRP A 149 2.89 -8.04 -3.45
C TRP A 149 3.04 -9.52 -3.05
N ARG A 150 2.42 -9.97 -1.96
CA ARG A 150 2.41 -11.38 -1.52
C ARG A 150 1.32 -12.21 -2.19
N ALA A 151 0.40 -11.58 -2.93
CA ALA A 151 -0.64 -12.31 -3.62
C ALA A 151 -0.01 -13.23 -4.69
N PRO A 152 -0.51 -14.45 -4.91
CA PRO A 152 0.11 -15.38 -5.86
C PRO A 152 0.23 -14.84 -7.29
N ILE A 153 -0.67 -13.97 -7.71
CA ILE A 153 -0.62 -13.32 -9.03
C ILE A 153 0.53 -12.30 -9.16
N ALA A 154 1.02 -11.76 -8.04
CA ALA A 154 2.16 -10.85 -8.03
C ALA A 154 3.49 -11.58 -8.28
N ASN A 155 3.54 -12.91 -8.13
CA ASN A 155 4.73 -13.70 -8.47
C ASN A 155 5.15 -13.52 -9.94
N ILE A 156 4.18 -13.31 -10.84
CA ILE A 156 4.46 -13.01 -12.26
C ILE A 156 5.42 -11.82 -12.39
N TYR A 157 5.27 -10.79 -11.55
CA TYR A 157 6.11 -9.59 -11.60
C TYR A 157 7.58 -9.86 -11.22
N TYR A 158 7.80 -10.76 -10.27
CA TYR A 158 9.13 -11.09 -9.74
C TYR A 158 9.83 -12.20 -10.54
N GLN A 159 9.09 -13.16 -11.06
CA GLN A 159 9.63 -14.30 -11.81
C GLN A 159 9.96 -13.98 -13.27
N ASN A 160 9.61 -12.78 -13.74
CA ASN A 160 9.81 -12.37 -15.14
C ASN A 160 10.47 -11.01 -15.21
N SER A 161 11.55 -10.91 -15.98
CA SER A 161 12.25 -9.63 -16.19
C SER A 161 11.54 -8.71 -17.21
N GLY A 162 10.52 -9.20 -17.92
CA GLY A 162 9.78 -8.42 -18.91
C GLY A 162 8.62 -9.20 -19.52
N PRO A 163 8.09 -8.77 -20.69
CA PRO A 163 7.03 -9.48 -21.38
C PRO A 163 7.44 -10.91 -21.73
N THR A 164 6.64 -11.89 -21.29
CA THR A 164 6.95 -13.32 -21.39
C THR A 164 5.67 -14.09 -21.74
N LYS A 165 5.78 -15.05 -22.67
CA LYS A 165 4.67 -15.95 -23.02
C LYS A 165 4.67 -17.17 -22.11
N ASN A 166 3.49 -17.78 -21.93
CA ASN A 166 3.31 -18.99 -21.12
C ASN A 166 3.77 -18.86 -19.67
N VAL A 167 3.54 -17.69 -19.05
CA VAL A 167 3.77 -17.51 -17.62
C VAL A 167 2.68 -18.21 -16.82
N GLU A 168 3.04 -18.71 -15.65
CA GLU A 168 2.12 -19.43 -14.78
C GLU A 168 2.22 -18.98 -13.32
N PHE A 169 1.10 -19.11 -12.60
CA PHE A 169 1.07 -18.94 -11.15
C PHE A 169 0.01 -19.85 -10.54
N ILE A 170 0.17 -20.12 -9.24
CA ILE A 170 -0.76 -20.96 -8.47
C ILE A 170 -1.75 -20.04 -7.75
N ALA A 171 -2.97 -19.94 -8.24
CA ALA A 171 -4.05 -19.27 -7.51
C ALA A 171 -4.69 -20.25 -6.50
N PRO A 172 -5.46 -19.76 -5.51
CA PRO A 172 -6.26 -20.63 -4.64
C PRO A 172 -7.21 -21.55 -5.41
N ALA A 173 -7.69 -21.10 -6.58
CA ALA A 173 -8.54 -21.86 -7.50
C ALA A 173 -7.76 -22.82 -8.44
N GLY A 174 -6.45 -22.98 -8.24
CA GLY A 174 -5.58 -23.80 -9.07
C GLY A 174 -4.63 -23.01 -9.97
N LYS A 175 -3.87 -23.75 -10.78
CA LYS A 175 -2.86 -23.21 -11.70
C LYS A 175 -3.52 -22.33 -12.77
N ARG A 176 -2.91 -21.19 -13.05
CA ARG A 176 -3.34 -20.25 -14.10
C ARG A 176 -2.17 -20.02 -15.04
N ILE A 177 -2.45 -20.03 -16.35
CA ILE A 177 -1.46 -19.87 -17.41
C ILE A 177 -1.90 -18.71 -18.30
N GLY A 178 -0.95 -17.92 -18.78
CA GLY A 178 -1.22 -16.82 -19.70
C GLY A 178 0.04 -16.16 -20.23
N GLU A 179 -0.11 -14.94 -20.72
CA GLU A 179 0.97 -14.12 -21.25
C GLU A 179 1.12 -12.85 -20.41
N LEU A 180 2.36 -12.54 -20.03
CA LEU A 180 2.72 -11.24 -19.48
C LEU A 180 3.02 -10.31 -20.65
N GLU A 181 2.10 -9.40 -20.94
CA GLU A 181 2.25 -8.47 -22.07
C GLU A 181 3.09 -7.26 -21.72
N GLN A 182 3.04 -6.84 -20.45
CA GLN A 182 3.72 -5.64 -19.99
C GLN A 182 4.11 -5.78 -18.52
N LYS A 183 5.34 -5.38 -18.19
CA LYS A 183 5.81 -5.12 -16.83
C LYS A 183 6.31 -3.68 -16.77
N ARG A 184 5.75 -2.90 -15.86
CA ARG A 184 6.09 -1.49 -15.62
C ARG A 184 6.43 -1.31 -14.15
N GLN A 185 7.48 -0.56 -13.89
CA GLN A 185 7.90 -0.15 -12.57
C GLN A 185 7.70 1.36 -12.41
N PHE A 186 7.35 1.76 -11.21
CA PHE A 186 7.16 3.14 -10.83
C PHE A 186 8.06 3.49 -9.66
N GLU A 187 8.66 4.66 -9.74
CA GLU A 187 9.21 5.34 -8.57
C GLU A 187 8.23 6.45 -8.20
N ILE A 188 7.49 6.25 -7.11
CA ILE A 188 6.49 7.21 -6.62
C ILE A 188 6.95 7.74 -5.26
N SER A 189 6.86 9.05 -5.09
CA SER A 189 7.04 9.69 -3.79
C SER A 189 6.13 10.91 -3.70
N ARG A 190 5.52 11.11 -2.53
CA ARG A 190 4.53 12.15 -2.22
C ARG A 190 3.43 12.21 -3.27
N ALA A 191 2.91 11.06 -3.68
CA ALA A 191 1.92 10.90 -4.75
C ALA A 191 2.31 11.55 -6.09
N ARG A 192 3.61 11.64 -6.38
CA ARG A 192 4.16 12.07 -7.67
C ARG A 192 4.99 10.96 -8.28
N ILE A 193 4.79 10.71 -9.56
CA ILE A 193 5.61 9.79 -10.33
C ILE A 193 6.95 10.49 -10.61
N GLN A 194 8.03 9.96 -10.05
CA GLN A 194 9.38 10.46 -10.29
C GLN A 194 9.90 9.88 -11.60
N ASN A 195 9.82 8.55 -11.72
CA ASN A 195 10.30 7.77 -12.86
C ASN A 195 9.35 6.61 -13.18
N ILE A 196 9.29 6.24 -14.47
CA ILE A 196 8.59 5.06 -14.97
C ILE A 196 9.60 4.24 -15.79
N TYR A 197 9.70 2.95 -15.48
CA TYR A 197 10.54 2.00 -16.21
C TYR A 197 9.66 0.90 -16.80
N ASP A 198 9.58 0.85 -18.13
CA ASP A 198 8.97 -0.29 -18.82
C ASP A 198 10.03 -1.35 -19.07
N ALA A 199 9.76 -2.57 -18.62
CA ALA A 199 10.58 -3.71 -18.96
C ALA A 199 10.42 -4.00 -20.46
N LYS A 200 11.46 -3.69 -21.24
CA LYS A 200 11.62 -4.18 -22.61
C LYS A 200 12.44 -5.45 -22.55
N THR A 201 12.23 -6.38 -23.48
CA THR A 201 13.01 -7.61 -23.61
C THR A 201 14.51 -7.30 -23.48
N GLY A 202 15.17 -7.81 -22.43
CA GLY A 202 16.61 -7.64 -22.21
C GLY A 202 17.07 -6.63 -21.14
N ASN A 203 16.19 -5.96 -20.38
CA ASN A 203 16.61 -4.99 -19.36
C ASN A 203 16.77 -5.59 -17.94
N ILE A 204 17.96 -6.11 -17.64
CA ILE A 204 18.36 -6.70 -16.34
C ILE A 204 18.55 -5.62 -15.25
N ALA A 205 18.80 -4.36 -15.65
CA ALA A 205 19.16 -3.27 -14.73
C ALA A 205 18.01 -2.75 -13.84
N ALA A 206 16.74 -2.97 -14.21
CA ALA A 206 15.59 -2.53 -13.42
C ALA A 206 15.37 -3.36 -12.14
N ASP A 207 15.69 -4.66 -12.21
CA ASP A 207 15.50 -5.59 -11.08
C ASP A 207 16.53 -5.34 -9.96
N ALA A 208 17.76 -4.93 -10.27
CA ALA A 208 18.80 -4.61 -9.27
C ALA A 208 18.48 -3.35 -8.43
N PHE A 209 17.88 -2.33 -9.04
CA PHE A 209 17.43 -1.11 -8.34
C PHE A 209 16.17 -1.37 -7.49
N LEU A 210 15.28 -2.26 -7.96
CA LEU A 210 14.12 -2.71 -7.18
C LEU A 210 14.55 -3.37 -5.88
N LEU A 211 15.57 -4.23 -5.94
CA LEU A 211 16.10 -4.94 -4.78
C LEU A 211 16.73 -4.02 -3.73
N SER A 212 17.43 -2.96 -4.15
CA SER A 212 18.06 -2.01 -3.24
C SER A 212 17.07 -1.06 -2.55
N GLN A 213 16.00 -0.64 -3.22
CA GLN A 213 14.92 0.14 -2.61
C GLN A 213 14.05 -0.70 -1.67
N LEU A 214 13.79 -1.97 -2.02
CA LEU A 214 13.08 -2.92 -1.16
C LEU A 214 13.90 -3.27 0.08
N SER A 215 15.22 -3.47 -0.03
CA SER A 215 16.10 -3.76 1.12
C SER A 215 16.28 -2.56 2.05
N ASN A 216 16.35 -1.34 1.50
CA ASN A 216 16.54 -0.13 2.30
C ASN A 216 15.25 0.34 3.00
N ARG A 217 14.05 -0.01 2.51
CA ARG A 217 12.76 0.38 3.12
C ARG A 217 12.04 -0.75 3.87
N ILE A 218 12.45 -2.01 3.70
CA ILE A 218 11.72 -3.17 4.25
C ILE A 218 12.71 -4.16 4.86
N GLY A 219 12.57 -4.37 6.18
CA GLY A 219 13.54 -5.12 7.00
C GLY A 219 13.86 -6.55 6.54
N LYS A 220 14.92 -7.09 7.15
CA LYS A 220 15.71 -8.32 6.87
C LYS A 220 15.01 -9.53 6.24
N LYS A 221 13.72 -9.75 6.45
CA LYS A 221 13.00 -10.95 5.98
C LYS A 221 12.85 -11.05 4.45
N LEU A 222 12.99 -9.93 3.73
CA LEU A 222 12.95 -9.87 2.26
C LEU A 222 14.29 -10.14 1.58
N ALA A 223 15.41 -9.86 2.26
CA ALA A 223 16.75 -10.15 1.72
C ALA A 223 16.97 -11.67 1.56
N ASP A 224 16.44 -12.45 2.50
CA ASP A 224 16.64 -13.91 2.53
C ASP A 224 15.90 -14.65 1.40
N ILE A 225 14.78 -14.14 0.88
CA ILE A 225 14.03 -14.84 -0.19
C ILE A 225 14.69 -14.60 -1.57
N VAL A 226 15.28 -13.43 -1.78
CA VAL A 226 15.92 -13.08 -3.06
C VAL A 226 17.30 -13.72 -3.19
N SER A 227 18.04 -13.80 -2.08
CA SER A 227 19.32 -14.54 -1.98
C SER A 227 19.19 -15.95 -2.56
N THR A 228 18.12 -16.66 -2.22
CA THR A 228 17.88 -18.05 -2.65
C THR A 228 17.48 -18.18 -4.12
N ILE A 229 16.95 -17.12 -4.74
CA ILE A 229 16.56 -17.11 -6.16
C ILE A 229 17.77 -16.76 -7.06
N GLN A 230 18.71 -15.97 -6.55
CA GLN A 230 19.94 -15.61 -7.30
C GLN A 230 21.06 -16.67 -7.19
N THR A 231 20.89 -17.68 -6.33
CA THR A 231 21.83 -18.81 -6.19
C THR A 231 21.37 -20.07 -6.92
N GLN A 232 20.26 -20.02 -7.67
CA GLN A 232 19.79 -21.09 -8.56
C GLN A 232 19.95 -20.74 -10.03
#